data_AF-A0A2N5Y752-F1
#
_entry.id   AF-A0A2N5Y752-F1
#
_cell.length_a   1.000
_cell.length_b   1.000
_cell.length_c   1.000
_cell.angle_alpha   90.00
_cell.angle_beta   90.00
_cell.angle_gamma   90.00
#
_symmetry.space_group_name_H-M   'P 1'
#
loop_
_entity.id
_entity.type
_entity.pdbx_description
1 polymer ?
#
loop_
_entity_poly.entity_id
_entity_poly.type
_entity_poly.pdbx_seq_one_letter_code
_entity_poly.pdbx_strand_id
1 'polypeptide(L)'
;MKNLGLRVYDAYKYIFDSSKNPLRHIPDPTSRMFIMTILAFMWSGAFAAYLGSILYFGVSLAAHIILLLMFFFTMAVFYDAEKNQSSWLLKLRREKR
;
A
#
# COMPACT_ATOMS: atom_id res chain seq x y z
N MET A 1 7.64 -15.52 -14.18
CA MET A 1 6.54 -14.80 -13.48
C MET A 1 6.63 -14.86 -11.95
N LYS A 2 6.81 -16.04 -11.33
CA LYS A 2 6.90 -16.20 -9.86
C LYS A 2 7.92 -15.27 -9.15
N ASN A 3 9.11 -15.11 -9.74
CA ASN A 3 10.15 -14.20 -9.24
C ASN A 3 9.76 -12.71 -9.27
N LEU A 4 8.96 -12.30 -10.24
CA LEU A 4 8.44 -10.93 -10.33
C LEU A 4 7.46 -10.68 -9.18
N GLY A 5 6.56 -11.64 -8.92
CA GLY A 5 5.63 -11.56 -7.79
C GLY A 5 6.32 -11.44 -6.43
N LEU A 6 7.40 -12.18 -6.19
CA LEU A 6 8.18 -12.06 -4.95
C LEU A 6 8.82 -10.67 -4.80
N ARG A 7 9.38 -10.12 -5.88
CA ARG A 7 9.96 -8.76 -5.87
C ARG A 7 8.92 -7.67 -5.60
N VAL A 8 7.74 -7.79 -6.23
CA VAL A 8 6.63 -6.86 -5.98
C VAL A 8 6.18 -6.95 -4.52
N TYR A 9 6.05 -8.16 -3.98
CA TYR A 9 5.71 -8.36 -2.57
C TYR A 9 6.75 -7.75 -1.62
N ASP A 10 8.05 -7.91 -1.91
CA ASP A 10 9.13 -7.35 -1.07
C ASP A 10 9.17 -5.82 -1.11
N ALA A 11 9.08 -5.23 -2.31
CA ALA A 11 9.01 -3.77 -2.50
C ALA A 11 7.78 -3.18 -1.81
N TYR A 12 6.64 -3.84 -1.96
CA TYR A 12 5.40 -3.50 -1.26
C TYR A 12 5.58 -3.55 0.26
N LYS A 13 6.10 -4.66 0.80
CA LYS A 13 6.33 -4.83 2.24
C LYS A 13 7.24 -3.72 2.74
N TYR A 14 8.25 -3.31 1.99
CA TYR A 14 9.11 -2.19 2.38
C TYR A 14 8.36 -0.84 2.49
N ILE A 15 7.45 -0.53 1.58
CA ILE A 15 6.72 0.74 1.56
C ILE A 15 5.65 0.80 2.67
N PHE A 16 4.90 -0.28 2.86
CA PHE A 16 3.71 -0.28 3.72
C PHE A 16 3.92 -0.88 5.11
N ASP A 17 5.02 -1.61 5.34
CA ASP A 17 5.38 -2.06 6.68
C ASP A 17 5.82 -0.86 7.51
N SER A 18 5.04 -0.55 8.54
CA SER A 18 5.28 0.56 9.45
C SER A 18 6.58 0.43 10.25
N SER A 19 7.19 -0.77 10.28
CA SER A 19 8.51 -0.99 10.88
C SER A 19 9.68 -0.68 9.94
N LYS A 20 9.43 -0.66 8.62
CA LYS A 20 10.47 -0.51 7.59
C LYS A 20 10.40 0.82 6.87
N ASN A 21 9.20 1.38 6.70
CA ASN A 21 9.01 2.59 5.94
C ASN A 21 9.76 3.79 6.57
N PRO A 22 10.05 4.86 5.81
CA PRO A 22 10.74 6.03 6.34
C PRO A 22 10.06 6.69 7.54
N LEU A 23 8.74 6.52 7.68
CA LEU A 23 7.92 7.04 8.77
C LEU A 23 8.02 6.21 10.07
N ARG A 24 8.80 5.12 10.08
CA ARG A 24 8.95 4.21 11.24
C ARG A 24 9.41 4.89 12.53
N HIS A 25 10.07 6.05 12.45
CA HIS A 25 10.59 6.77 13.62
C HIS A 25 9.50 7.51 14.41
N ILE A 26 8.29 7.65 13.85
CA ILE A 26 7.14 8.22 14.55
C ILE A 26 6.63 7.18 15.55
N PRO A 27 6.51 7.46 16.86
CA PRO A 27 6.22 6.42 17.85
C PRO A 27 4.82 5.80 17.68
N ASP A 28 3.81 6.60 17.33
CA ASP A 28 2.43 6.15 17.19
C ASP A 28 2.13 5.53 15.81
N PRO A 29 1.72 4.24 15.73
CA PRO A 29 1.40 3.59 14.46
C PRO A 29 0.15 4.17 13.77
N THR A 30 -0.81 4.72 14.52
CA THR A 30 -2.01 5.35 13.95
C THR A 30 -1.62 6.60 13.14
N SER A 31 -0.75 7.43 13.71
CA SER A 31 -0.19 8.61 13.08
C SER A 31 0.57 8.28 11.79
N ARG A 32 1.32 7.16 11.76
CA ARG A 32 2.03 6.72 10.53
C ARG A 32 1.05 6.45 9.39
N MET A 33 -0.01 5.70 9.67
CA MET A 33 -1.05 5.38 8.67
C MET A 33 -1.82 6.62 8.23
N PHE A 34 -2.12 7.51 9.17
CA PHE A 34 -2.78 8.78 8.88
C PHE A 34 -1.95 9.66 7.94
N ILE A 35 -0.63 9.80 8.18
CA ILE A 35 0.26 10.57 7.32
C ILE A 35 0.35 9.97 5.91
N MET A 36 0.49 8.65 5.79
CA MET A 36 0.47 7.96 4.49
C MET A 36 -0.85 8.20 3.73
N THR A 37 -1.97 8.27 4.46
CA THR A 37 -3.30 8.51 3.91
C THR A 37 -3.46 9.95 3.43
N ILE A 38 -3.00 10.93 4.22
CA ILE A 38 -2.95 12.34 3.81
C ILE A 38 -2.11 12.49 2.55
N LEU A 39 -0.92 11.87 2.51
CA LEU A 39 -0.03 11.96 1.35
C LEU A 39 -0.71 11.44 0.07
N ALA A 40 -1.47 10.35 0.17
CA ALA A 40 -2.28 9.84 -0.95
C ALA A 40 -3.36 10.84 -1.38
N PHE A 41 -4.05 11.48 -0.45
CA PHE A 41 -5.08 12.48 -0.76
C PHE A 41 -4.50 13.80 -1.30
N MET A 42 -3.31 14.20 -0.88
CA MET A 42 -2.62 15.38 -1.40
C MET A 42 -2.37 15.30 -2.92
N TRP A 43 -2.13 14.10 -3.45
CA TRP A 43 -2.00 13.90 -4.91
C TRP A 43 -3.29 14.20 -5.67
N SER A 44 -4.45 13.88 -5.10
CA SER A 44 -5.74 14.28 -5.69
C SER A 44 -5.89 15.81 -5.76
N GLY A 45 -5.41 16.51 -4.72
CA GLY A 45 -5.34 17.98 -4.71
C GLY A 45 -4.38 18.52 -5.77
N ALA A 46 -3.20 17.92 -5.92
CA ALA A 46 -2.22 18.31 -6.94
C ALA A 46 -2.78 18.14 -8.36
N PHE A 47 -3.48 17.04 -8.65
CA PHE A 47 -4.14 16.83 -9.95
C PHE A 47 -5.26 17.83 -10.21
N ALA A 48 -6.08 18.11 -9.19
CA ALA A 48 -7.13 19.11 -9.31
C ALA A 48 -6.59 20.51 -9.57
N ALA A 49 -5.51 20.90 -8.86
CA ALA A 49 -4.85 22.19 -9.05
C ALA A 49 -4.21 22.28 -10.44
N TYR A 50 -3.54 21.22 -10.90
CA TYR A 50 -2.94 21.14 -12.23
C TYR A 50 -3.99 21.30 -13.36
N LEU A 51 -5.15 20.66 -13.21
CA LEU A 51 -6.24 20.75 -14.19
C LEU A 51 -7.16 21.98 -13.97
N GLY A 52 -6.97 22.73 -12.88
CA GLY A 52 -7.79 23.88 -12.52
C GLY A 52 -9.27 23.54 -12.26
N SER A 53 -9.60 22.32 -11.83
CA SER A 53 -10.98 21.86 -11.72
C SER A 53 -11.29 21.06 -10.45
N ILE A 54 -12.26 21.57 -9.69
CA ILE A 54 -12.77 20.93 -8.47
C ILE A 54 -13.56 19.65 -8.74
N LEU A 55 -14.15 19.50 -9.94
CA LEU A 55 -14.82 18.25 -10.32
C LEU A 55 -13.80 17.11 -10.44
N TYR A 56 -12.63 17.39 -11.03
CA TYR A 56 -11.55 16.41 -11.10
C TYR A 56 -10.95 16.10 -9.73
N PHE A 57 -10.97 17.03 -8.77
CA PHE A 57 -10.66 16.73 -7.38
C PHE A 57 -11.58 15.64 -6.84
N GLY A 58 -12.89 15.82 -6.96
CA GLY A 58 -13.89 14.86 -6.45
C GLY A 58 -13.75 13.48 -7.10
N VAL A 59 -13.57 13.42 -8.41
CA VAL A 59 -13.36 12.15 -9.15
C VAL A 59 -12.06 11.48 -8.73
N SER A 60 -10.95 12.23 -8.67
CA SER A 60 -9.66 11.69 -8.23
C SER A 60 -9.74 11.17 -6.79
N LEU A 61 -10.42 11.89 -5.90
CA LEU A 61 -10.61 11.51 -4.52
C LEU A 61 -11.38 10.18 -4.40
N ALA A 62 -12.50 10.05 -5.11
CA ALA A 62 -13.29 8.82 -5.14
C ALA A 62 -12.49 7.64 -5.69
N ALA A 63 -11.74 7.85 -6.78
CA ALA A 63 -10.88 6.83 -7.36
C ALA A 63 -9.80 6.36 -6.37
N HIS A 64 -9.17 7.28 -5.62
CA HIS A 64 -8.19 6.92 -4.59
C HIS A 64 -8.80 6.09 -3.46
N ILE A 65 -9.99 6.43 -2.98
CA ILE A 65 -10.66 5.66 -1.92
C ILE A 65 -10.90 4.21 -2.37
N ILE A 66 -11.42 4.03 -3.59
CA ILE A 66 -11.66 2.69 -4.16
C ILE A 66 -10.36 1.91 -4.28
N LEU A 67 -9.31 2.54 -4.81
CA LEU A 67 -8.00 1.92 -4.96
C LEU A 67 -7.40 1.51 -3.61
N LEU A 68 -7.41 2.41 -2.62
CA LEU A 68 -6.91 2.13 -1.27
C LEU A 68 -7.70 0.99 -0.62
N LEU A 69 -9.04 0.97 -0.75
CA LEU A 69 -9.87 -0.08 -0.18
C LEU A 69 -9.54 -1.45 -0.79
N MET A 70 -9.52 -1.56 -2.12
CA MET A 70 -9.16 -2.81 -2.81
C MET A 70 -7.74 -3.26 -2.50
N PHE A 71 -6.84 -2.30 -2.37
CA PHE A 71 -5.46 -2.57 -2.01
C PHE A 71 -5.36 -3.16 -0.60
N PHE A 72 -5.91 -2.51 0.42
CA PHE A 72 -5.91 -3.03 1.79
C PHE A 72 -6.65 -4.36 1.91
N PHE A 73 -7.73 -4.56 1.15
CA PHE A 73 -8.44 -5.83 1.10
C PHE A 73 -7.54 -6.97 0.60
N THR A 74 -6.83 -6.76 -0.51
CA THR A 74 -5.85 -7.74 -1.03
C THR A 74 -4.77 -8.05 0.00
N MET A 75 -4.35 -7.05 0.77
CA MET A 75 -3.34 -7.22 1.80
C MET A 75 -3.84 -8.01 3.01
N ALA A 76 -5.10 -7.83 3.41
CA ALA A 76 -5.72 -8.67 4.41
C ALA A 76 -5.69 -10.14 3.98
N VAL A 77 -6.01 -10.42 2.71
CA VAL A 77 -5.95 -11.78 2.14
C VAL A 77 -4.51 -12.33 2.14
N PHE A 78 -3.53 -11.54 1.72
CA PHE A 78 -2.12 -11.99 1.70
C PHE A 78 -1.53 -12.18 3.08
N TYR A 79 -1.86 -11.30 4.03
CA TYR A 79 -1.44 -11.42 5.41
C TYR A 79 -2.01 -12.71 6.04
N ASP A 80 -3.29 -13.00 5.80
CA ASP A 80 -3.92 -14.23 6.27
C ASP A 80 -3.25 -15.47 5.65
N ALA A 81 -2.95 -15.45 4.35
CA ALA A 81 -2.22 -16.53 3.68
C ALA A 81 -0.78 -16.72 4.19
N GLU A 82 -0.08 -15.64 4.57
CA GLU A 82 1.25 -15.69 5.19
C GLU A 82 1.18 -16.28 6.60
N LYS A 83 0.22 -15.82 7.41
CA LYS A 83 -0.04 -16.31 8.77
C LYS A 83 -0.35 -17.82 8.77
N ASN A 84 -1.15 -18.27 7.81
CA ASN A 84 -1.54 -19.67 7.67
C ASN A 84 -0.49 -20.57 6.98
N GLN A 85 0.69 -20.03 6.62
CA GLN A 85 1.79 -20.74 5.92
C GLN A 85 1.37 -21.44 4.61
N SER A 86 0.20 -21.11 4.06
CA SER A 86 -0.40 -21.76 2.90
C SER A 86 0.03 -21.13 1.57
N SER A 87 0.73 -20.00 1.62
CA SER A 87 1.15 -19.24 0.45
C SER A 87 2.27 -19.91 -0.35
N TRP A 88 2.05 -20.06 -1.66
CA TRP A 88 3.08 -20.50 -2.62
C TRP A 88 4.31 -19.57 -2.63
N LEU A 89 4.14 -18.30 -2.24
CA LEU A 89 5.21 -17.30 -2.15
C LEU A 89 6.17 -17.61 -0.99
N LEU A 90 5.66 -18.13 0.14
CA LEU A 90 6.50 -18.58 1.25
C LEU A 90 7.31 -19.82 0.90
N LYS A 91 6.73 -20.76 0.14
CA LYS A 91 7.48 -21.90 -0.42
C LYS A 91 8.61 -21.42 -1.34
N LEU A 92 8.32 -20.51 -2.28
CA LEU A 92 9.32 -19.93 -3.17
C LEU A 92 10.42 -19.14 -2.42
N ARG A 93 10.06 -18.41 -1.36
CA ARG A 93 11.03 -17.70 -0.51
C ARG A 93 11.94 -18.68 0.24
N ARG A 94 11.42 -19.80 0.73
CA ARG A 94 12.22 -20.86 1.37
C ARG A 94 13.19 -21.51 0.39
N GLU A 95 12.77 -21.81 -0.83
CA GLU A 95 13.63 -22.40 -1.88
C GLU A 95 14.81 -21.49 -2.30
N LYS A 96 14.69 -20.18 -2.08
CA LYS A 96 15.73 -19.19 -2.40
C LYS A 96 16.72 -18.90 -1.27
N ARG A 97 16.43 -19.38 -0.05
CA ARG A 97 17.22 -19.09 1.15
C ARG A 97 18.21 -20.21 1.39
#